data_AF-A0A2P7RU99-F1
#
_entry.id   AF-A0A2P7RU99-F1
#
_cell.length_a   1.000
_cell.length_b   1.000
_cell.length_c   1.000
_cell.angle_alpha   90.00
_cell.angle_beta   90.00
_cell.angle_gamma   90.00
#
_symmetry.space_group_name_H-M   'P 1'
#
loop_
_entity.id
_entity.type
_entity.pdbx_description
1 polymer ?
#
loop_
_entity_poly.entity_id
_entity_poly.type
_entity_poly.pdbx_seq_one_letter_code
_entity_poly.pdbx_strand_id
1 'polypeptide(L)'
;MPMTQDRRMLMALWYLAFVVNISRERTRAIYVFPMLAAALLASGALPMVATAAAEEVHSGLDLSLVQDPETAAVIKSTYALPVYLGLEKAVADVTRAKLDFWVENERRRLRSLLLSLGYLSGQVALNIIDQENGTAVLKPITGPQYHIGSIELDGVKHADLDDRTASDLATVLLAFTGQVASSEAVQKIADDVIYRVRARTYGLARVVRSQAVPDPSTRLAHIIIEVDAGPAATFGGVVFRGLRRVSGASLLEVAPFRVGQAFDWAKLELFASNLRALGKFSQVRVATDKALDTDGQLTIHVNVMENPINSGELTRTGMLGAIIAAVAISVVGLRQFGVAVGAQARFVRLMTALAWIVVPVFFAVAVLRVFSFLAGG
;
A
#
# COMPACT_ATOMS: atom_id res chain seq x y z
N MET A 1 33.62 -5.27 -56.36
CA MET A 1 33.31 -3.83 -56.21
C MET A 1 32.12 -3.49 -57.11
N PRO A 2 31.16 -2.63 -56.71
CA PRO A 2 30.55 -2.33 -55.39
C PRO A 2 29.01 -2.68 -55.40
N MET A 3 28.26 -2.96 -54.31
CA MET A 3 27.96 -2.29 -53.03
C MET A 3 27.17 -0.97 -53.21
N THR A 4 25.87 -0.86 -52.93
CA THR A 4 25.32 -0.67 -51.56
C THR A 4 23.77 -0.64 -51.56
N GLN A 5 23.13 -1.72 -51.06
CA GLN A 5 21.70 -1.79 -50.72
C GLN A 5 21.55 -2.04 -49.20
N ASP A 6 22.42 -1.42 -48.39
CA ASP A 6 22.61 -1.83 -46.98
C ASP A 6 22.64 -0.65 -45.97
N ARG A 7 22.05 0.51 -46.34
CA ARG A 7 22.00 1.68 -45.43
C ARG A 7 20.61 2.09 -44.96
N ARG A 8 19.54 1.47 -45.47
CA ARG A 8 18.15 1.73 -45.03
C ARG A 8 17.63 0.70 -44.03
N MET A 9 18.13 -0.54 -44.06
CA MET A 9 17.79 -1.59 -43.08
C MET A 9 18.47 -1.37 -41.72
N LEU A 10 19.71 -0.86 -41.70
CA LEU A 10 20.44 -0.58 -40.46
C LEU A 10 19.87 0.60 -39.66
N MET A 11 19.16 1.54 -40.29
CA MET A 11 18.51 2.65 -39.59
C MET A 11 17.18 2.24 -38.93
N ALA A 12 16.43 1.32 -39.55
CA ALA A 12 15.19 0.78 -38.98
C ALA A 12 15.46 -0.15 -37.77
N LEU A 13 16.57 -0.88 -37.79
CA LEU A 13 17.01 -1.72 -36.66
C LEU A 13 17.56 -0.92 -35.48
N TRP A 14 18.09 0.29 -35.70
CA TRP A 14 18.53 1.18 -34.61
C TRP A 14 17.35 1.83 -33.87
N TYR A 15 16.26 2.11 -34.58
CA TYR A 15 15.06 2.72 -33.99
C TYR A 15 14.24 1.74 -33.16
N LEU A 16 14.19 0.46 -33.56
CA LEU A 16 13.47 -0.58 -32.80
C LEU A 16 14.21 -1.00 -31.51
N ALA A 17 15.55 -0.89 -31.48
CA ALA A 17 16.35 -1.15 -30.29
C ALA A 17 16.28 0.00 -29.25
N PHE A 18 15.97 1.22 -29.68
CA PHE A 18 15.86 2.38 -28.79
C PHE A 18 14.51 2.43 -28.03
N VAL A 19 13.44 1.86 -28.59
CA VAL A 19 12.10 1.87 -27.96
C VAL A 19 11.91 0.71 -26.97
N VAL A 20 12.69 -0.37 -27.06
CA VAL A 20 12.58 -1.53 -26.15
C VAL A 20 13.47 -1.41 -24.90
N ASN A 21 14.37 -0.41 -24.83
CA ASN A 21 15.29 -0.22 -23.70
C ASN A 21 14.99 1.01 -22.83
N ILE A 22 13.70 1.29 -22.57
CA ILE A 22 13.25 2.25 -21.53
C ILE A 22 12.35 1.49 -20.53
N SER A 23 12.84 0.35 -20.05
CA SER A 23 12.29 -0.31 -18.86
C SER A 23 13.43 -0.62 -17.87
N ARG A 24 13.99 0.43 -17.27
CA ARG A 24 14.63 0.42 -15.95
C ARG A 24 15.29 1.78 -15.75
N GLU A 25 14.56 2.70 -15.15
CA GLU A 25 15.02 3.41 -13.96
C GLU A 25 13.93 4.35 -13.46
N ARG A 26 13.78 4.37 -12.13
CA ARG A 26 12.88 5.27 -11.42
C ARG A 26 13.37 6.71 -11.60
N THR A 27 12.40 7.61 -11.42
CA THR A 27 12.49 8.96 -10.84
C THR A 27 12.45 10.17 -11.78
N ARG A 28 11.40 10.99 -11.53
CA ARG A 28 11.21 12.43 -11.72
C ARG A 28 10.63 12.95 -13.05
N ALA A 29 9.52 13.66 -12.86
CA ALA A 29 8.77 14.46 -13.80
C ALA A 29 9.49 15.75 -14.21
N ILE A 30 9.10 16.29 -15.38
CA ILE A 30 8.78 17.72 -15.69
C ILE A 30 9.02 17.97 -17.20
N TYR A 31 7.93 18.38 -17.89
CA TYR A 31 7.75 19.20 -19.11
C TYR A 31 8.84 19.15 -20.23
N VAL A 32 8.50 18.99 -21.51
CA VAL A 32 8.25 20.11 -22.46
C VAL A 32 7.60 19.56 -23.76
N PHE A 33 6.48 20.18 -24.16
CA PHE A 33 5.83 20.17 -25.49
C PHE A 33 6.49 21.29 -26.35
N PRO A 34 6.27 21.49 -27.67
CA PRO A 34 6.10 20.62 -28.86
C PRO A 34 7.12 20.95 -29.99
N MET A 35 7.41 20.03 -30.92
CA MET A 35 8.00 20.42 -32.22
C MET A 35 7.89 19.29 -33.26
N LEU A 36 6.99 19.41 -34.24
CA LEU A 36 7.19 19.02 -35.65
C LEU A 36 5.89 19.14 -36.46
N ALA A 37 5.50 20.40 -36.68
CA ALA A 37 4.94 20.81 -37.98
C ALA A 37 6.11 21.33 -38.83
N ALA A 38 6.02 21.16 -40.15
CA ALA A 38 6.93 21.62 -41.20
C ALA A 38 8.14 20.73 -41.53
N ALA A 39 7.91 19.75 -42.41
CA ALA A 39 8.80 19.47 -43.55
C ALA A 39 8.14 18.44 -44.48
N LEU A 40 7.41 18.90 -45.49
CA LEU A 40 7.56 18.48 -46.90
C LEU A 40 6.48 19.15 -47.77
N LEU A 41 6.76 20.39 -48.16
CA LEU A 41 6.26 21.01 -49.38
C LEU A 41 7.42 21.00 -50.38
N ALA A 42 7.44 20.06 -51.33
CA ALA A 42 8.09 20.19 -52.64
C ALA A 42 8.01 18.86 -53.43
N SER A 43 6.84 18.54 -53.98
CA SER A 43 6.78 17.91 -55.32
C SER A 43 5.38 18.07 -55.87
N GLY A 44 5.27 18.86 -56.95
CA GLY A 44 4.03 19.11 -57.66
C GLY A 44 3.57 17.88 -58.41
N ALA A 45 2.58 17.19 -57.84
CA ALA A 45 1.57 16.44 -58.55
C ALA A 45 0.40 16.34 -57.58
N LEU A 46 -0.62 17.18 -57.76
CA LEU A 46 -1.92 16.99 -57.12
C LEU A 46 -2.65 15.92 -57.94
N PRO A 47 -2.75 14.64 -57.51
CA PRO A 47 -4.02 13.99 -57.71
C PRO A 47 -4.97 14.75 -56.79
N MET A 48 -5.98 15.35 -57.39
CA MET A 48 -7.21 15.68 -56.70
C MET A 48 -7.74 14.38 -56.09
N VAL A 49 -7.27 14.07 -54.87
CA VAL A 49 -7.89 13.04 -54.04
C VAL A 49 -9.25 13.65 -53.75
N ALA A 50 -10.26 13.11 -54.44
CA ALA A 50 -11.64 13.34 -54.11
C ALA A 50 -11.73 13.30 -52.59
N THR A 51 -12.20 14.41 -52.01
CA THR A 51 -12.69 14.44 -50.64
C THR A 51 -13.92 13.55 -50.65
N ALA A 52 -13.71 12.23 -50.71
CA ALA A 52 -14.68 11.28 -50.22
C ALA A 52 -14.81 11.68 -48.75
N ALA A 53 -15.92 12.35 -48.45
CA ALA A 53 -16.31 12.66 -47.10
C ALA A 53 -16.07 11.37 -46.30
N ALA A 54 -15.06 11.39 -45.44
CA ALA A 54 -14.87 10.33 -44.48
C ALA A 54 -16.14 10.38 -43.65
N GLU A 55 -17.04 9.46 -43.93
CA GLU A 55 -18.33 9.36 -43.28
C GLU A 55 -18.05 9.28 -41.78
N GLU A 56 -18.35 10.37 -41.09
CA GLU A 56 -18.19 10.46 -39.65
C GLU A 56 -19.10 9.38 -39.08
N VAL A 57 -18.53 8.25 -38.66
CA VAL A 57 -19.19 7.38 -37.70
C VAL A 57 -19.61 8.26 -36.51
N HIS A 58 -20.88 8.66 -36.48
CA HIS A 58 -21.42 9.51 -35.43
C HIS A 58 -21.69 8.61 -34.21
N SER A 59 -20.75 8.51 -33.28
CA SER A 59 -21.03 7.88 -31.99
C SER A 59 -21.70 8.89 -31.08
N GLY A 60 -22.91 8.60 -30.60
CA GLY A 60 -23.75 9.53 -29.84
C GLY A 60 -24.15 9.00 -28.47
N LEU A 61 -24.43 9.92 -27.55
CA LEU A 61 -24.98 9.62 -26.22
C LEU A 61 -26.28 10.42 -26.03
N ASP A 62 -27.40 9.72 -25.90
CA ASP A 62 -28.71 10.33 -25.63
C ASP A 62 -29.01 10.26 -24.13
N LEU A 63 -28.99 11.42 -23.47
CA LEU A 63 -29.23 11.57 -22.04
C LEU A 63 -30.66 12.01 -21.70
N SER A 64 -31.58 12.04 -22.68
CA SER A 64 -32.96 12.50 -22.49
C SER A 64 -33.75 11.74 -21.42
N LEU A 65 -33.36 10.50 -21.11
CA LEU A 65 -34.01 9.66 -20.09
C LEU A 65 -33.23 9.60 -18.76
N VAL A 66 -32.22 10.45 -18.58
CA VAL A 66 -31.51 10.62 -17.32
C VAL A 66 -32.16 11.77 -16.56
N GLN A 67 -32.82 11.46 -15.44
CA GLN A 67 -33.62 12.44 -14.69
C GLN A 67 -32.77 13.47 -13.94
N ASP A 68 -31.63 13.03 -13.40
CA ASP A 68 -30.74 13.86 -12.58
C ASP A 68 -29.63 14.53 -13.41
N PRO A 69 -29.52 15.89 -13.41
CA PRO A 69 -28.48 16.60 -14.15
C PRO A 69 -27.04 16.27 -13.72
N GLU A 70 -26.80 15.98 -12.44
CA GLU A 70 -25.46 15.62 -11.96
C GLU A 70 -25.06 14.25 -12.50
N THR A 71 -25.95 13.26 -12.41
CA THR A 71 -25.78 11.94 -13.01
C THR A 71 -25.54 12.06 -14.53
N ALA A 72 -26.29 12.91 -15.23
CA ALA A 72 -26.10 13.14 -16.66
C ALA A 72 -24.69 13.69 -16.98
N ALA A 73 -24.18 14.61 -16.16
CA ALA A 73 -22.83 15.15 -16.31
C ALA A 73 -21.75 14.07 -16.08
N VAL A 74 -21.92 13.20 -15.07
CA VAL A 74 -21.02 12.09 -14.78
C VAL A 74 -21.01 11.05 -15.91
N ILE A 75 -22.17 10.68 -16.45
CA ILE A 75 -22.26 9.77 -17.60
C ILE A 75 -21.57 10.39 -18.82
N LYS A 76 -21.81 11.68 -19.10
CA LYS A 76 -21.22 12.39 -20.22
C LYS A 76 -19.68 12.47 -20.12
N SER A 77 -19.14 12.75 -18.94
CA SER A 77 -17.68 12.84 -18.73
C SER A 77 -16.99 11.47 -18.79
N THR A 78 -17.72 10.41 -18.48
CA THR A 78 -17.20 9.04 -18.45
C THR A 78 -17.30 8.35 -19.82
N TYR A 79 -18.19 8.81 -20.71
CA TYR A 79 -18.44 8.22 -22.02
C TYR A 79 -17.18 8.18 -22.90
N ALA A 80 -16.78 6.98 -23.33
CA ALA A 80 -15.49 6.73 -23.98
C ALA A 80 -15.58 6.11 -25.38
N LEU A 81 -16.78 5.75 -25.86
CA LEU A 81 -16.96 5.15 -27.18
C LEU A 81 -16.32 5.97 -28.33
N PRO A 82 -16.43 7.32 -28.38
CA PRO A 82 -15.80 8.10 -29.45
C PRO A 82 -14.27 7.96 -29.47
N VAL A 83 -13.65 7.78 -28.29
CA VAL A 83 -12.20 7.60 -28.16
C VAL A 83 -11.78 6.25 -28.72
N TYR A 84 -12.50 5.17 -28.38
CA TYR A 84 -12.21 3.83 -28.88
C TYR A 84 -12.34 3.75 -30.41
N LEU A 85 -13.40 4.34 -30.97
CA LEU A 85 -13.63 4.35 -32.41
C LEU A 85 -12.62 5.25 -33.15
N GLY A 86 -12.20 6.37 -32.55
CA GLY A 86 -11.20 7.26 -33.13
C GLY A 86 -9.81 6.63 -33.23
N LEU A 87 -9.39 5.87 -32.22
CA LEU A 87 -8.11 5.16 -32.23
C LEU A 87 -8.06 4.04 -33.27
N GLU A 88 -9.16 3.34 -33.52
CA GLU A 88 -9.20 2.26 -34.50
C GLU A 88 -9.24 2.78 -35.94
N LYS A 89 -10.02 3.84 -36.23
CA LYS A 89 -10.03 4.49 -37.55
C LYS A 89 -8.62 4.94 -38.00
N ALA A 90 -7.76 5.31 -37.05
CA ALA A 90 -6.38 5.70 -37.33
C ALA A 90 -5.48 4.52 -37.75
N VAL A 91 -5.92 3.27 -37.53
CA VAL A 91 -5.11 2.05 -37.71
C VAL A 91 -5.67 1.09 -38.76
N ALA A 92 -7.01 1.00 -38.96
CA ALA A 92 -7.64 0.20 -40.03
C ALA A 92 -9.16 0.51 -40.19
N ASP A 93 -9.79 0.00 -41.26
CA ASP A 93 -11.26 -0.04 -41.40
C ASP A 93 -11.88 -0.85 -40.24
N VAL A 94 -12.80 -0.22 -39.50
CA VAL A 94 -13.50 -0.84 -38.36
C VAL A 94 -14.45 -1.93 -38.89
N THR A 95 -14.14 -3.19 -38.63
CA THR A 95 -15.03 -4.31 -38.95
C THR A 95 -16.28 -4.28 -38.05
N ARG A 96 -17.45 -4.68 -38.57
CA ARG A 96 -18.71 -4.77 -37.80
C ARG A 96 -18.56 -5.51 -36.47
N ALA A 97 -17.86 -6.65 -36.46
CA ALA A 97 -17.60 -7.42 -35.25
C ALA A 97 -16.82 -6.65 -34.17
N LYS A 98 -15.94 -5.72 -34.56
CA LYS A 98 -15.19 -4.85 -33.63
C LYS A 98 -16.06 -3.70 -33.12
N LEU A 99 -16.87 -3.09 -33.99
CA LEU A 99 -17.85 -2.08 -33.60
C LEU A 99 -18.80 -2.65 -32.52
N ASP A 100 -19.37 -3.82 -32.76
CA ASP A 100 -20.26 -4.50 -31.83
C ASP A 100 -19.58 -4.77 -30.48
N PHE A 101 -18.31 -5.18 -30.51
CA PHE A 101 -17.51 -5.39 -29.30
C PHE A 101 -17.35 -4.11 -28.47
N TRP A 102 -17.00 -2.99 -29.10
CA TRP A 102 -16.80 -1.70 -28.41
C TRP A 102 -18.11 -1.12 -27.88
N VAL A 103 -19.17 -1.19 -28.67
CA VAL A 103 -20.51 -0.76 -28.27
C VAL A 103 -20.98 -1.56 -27.05
N GLU A 104 -20.81 -2.87 -27.07
CA GLU A 104 -21.22 -3.73 -25.96
C GLU A 104 -20.35 -3.52 -24.71
N ASN A 105 -19.04 -3.31 -24.88
CA ASN A 105 -18.15 -2.94 -23.77
C ASN A 105 -18.56 -1.63 -23.11
N GLU A 106 -18.85 -0.59 -23.91
CA GLU A 106 -19.28 0.69 -23.37
C GLU A 106 -20.66 0.58 -22.71
N ARG A 107 -21.59 -0.20 -23.30
CA ARG A 107 -22.90 -0.47 -22.70
C ARG A 107 -22.76 -1.13 -21.32
N ARG A 108 -21.86 -2.12 -21.18
CA ARG A 108 -21.54 -2.75 -19.89
C ARG A 108 -20.94 -1.76 -18.90
N ARG A 109 -20.02 -0.91 -19.35
CA ARG A 109 -19.35 0.11 -18.51
C ARG A 109 -20.34 1.16 -18.00
N LEU A 110 -21.18 1.71 -18.88
CA LEU A 110 -22.24 2.66 -18.51
C LEU A 110 -23.26 2.01 -17.57
N ARG A 111 -23.64 0.75 -17.80
CA ARG A 111 -24.51 0.03 -16.86
C ARG A 111 -23.84 -0.13 -15.49
N SER A 112 -22.56 -0.49 -15.44
CA SER A 112 -21.80 -0.58 -14.19
C SER A 112 -21.74 0.76 -13.46
N LEU A 113 -21.62 1.87 -14.18
CA LEU A 113 -21.66 3.22 -13.62
C LEU A 113 -23.02 3.51 -12.97
N LEU A 114 -24.13 3.22 -13.66
CA LEU A 114 -25.48 3.38 -13.10
C LEU A 114 -25.67 2.57 -11.80
N LEU A 115 -25.23 1.31 -11.79
CA LEU A 115 -25.25 0.47 -10.60
C LEU A 115 -24.44 1.09 -9.45
N SER A 116 -23.25 1.61 -9.77
CA SER A 116 -22.39 2.24 -8.76
C SER A 116 -23.01 3.48 -8.11
N LEU A 117 -23.91 4.16 -8.81
CA LEU A 117 -24.64 5.35 -8.33
C LEU A 117 -25.96 4.99 -7.61
N GLY A 118 -26.32 3.70 -7.50
CA GLY A 118 -27.56 3.25 -6.86
C GLY A 118 -28.78 3.16 -7.79
N TYR A 119 -28.60 3.30 -9.10
CA TYR A 119 -29.64 3.06 -10.10
C TYR A 119 -29.68 1.57 -10.49
N LEU A 120 -30.16 0.74 -9.56
CA LEU A 120 -30.09 -0.74 -9.66
C LEU A 120 -30.93 -1.34 -10.80
N SER A 121 -31.97 -0.64 -11.24
CA SER A 121 -32.76 -1.00 -12.42
C SER A 121 -32.28 -0.33 -13.71
N GLY A 122 -31.14 0.36 -13.66
CA GLY A 122 -30.58 1.11 -14.77
C GLY A 122 -30.26 0.22 -15.98
N GLN A 123 -30.63 0.69 -17.15
CA GLN A 123 -30.40 0.03 -18.43
C GLN A 123 -29.73 0.98 -19.40
N VAL A 124 -29.09 0.44 -20.43
CA VAL A 124 -28.50 1.23 -21.51
C VAL A 124 -29.03 0.62 -22.81
N ALA A 125 -29.98 1.32 -23.43
CA ALA A 125 -30.55 0.93 -24.71
C ALA A 125 -29.61 1.31 -25.85
N LEU A 126 -29.55 0.47 -26.88
CA LEU A 126 -28.90 0.78 -28.15
C LEU A 126 -30.01 1.16 -29.12
N ASN A 127 -30.03 2.42 -29.58
CA ASN A 127 -31.17 2.89 -30.38
C ASN A 127 -30.90 2.76 -31.88
N ILE A 128 -29.65 2.88 -32.36
CA ILE A 128 -29.35 2.89 -33.80
C ILE A 128 -27.92 2.37 -34.06
N ILE A 129 -27.78 1.36 -34.94
CA ILE A 129 -26.59 1.10 -35.76
C ILE A 129 -27.02 1.49 -37.17
N ASP A 130 -26.71 2.72 -37.61
CA ASP A 130 -26.94 3.06 -39.01
C ASP A 130 -25.90 2.29 -39.83
N GLN A 131 -26.33 1.34 -40.66
CA GLN A 131 -25.42 0.48 -41.41
C GLN A 131 -24.83 1.15 -42.65
N GLU A 132 -25.38 2.29 -43.08
CA GLU A 132 -24.79 3.10 -44.14
C GLU A 132 -23.73 4.05 -43.56
N ASN A 133 -23.98 4.64 -42.37
CA ASN A 133 -23.10 5.68 -41.80
C ASN A 133 -22.26 5.24 -40.57
N GLY A 134 -22.44 4.02 -40.08
CA GLY A 134 -21.72 3.45 -38.92
C GLY A 134 -22.04 4.06 -37.55
N THR A 135 -23.10 4.86 -37.44
CA THR A 135 -23.50 5.60 -36.23
C THR A 135 -24.01 4.68 -35.12
N ALA A 136 -23.40 4.72 -33.93
CA ALA A 136 -23.87 4.00 -32.73
C ALA A 136 -24.31 4.98 -31.64
N VAL A 137 -25.59 4.95 -31.25
CA VAL A 137 -26.14 5.82 -30.19
C VAL A 137 -26.57 5.02 -28.97
N LEU A 138 -25.90 5.27 -27.83
CA LEU A 138 -26.24 4.69 -26.53
C LEU A 138 -27.20 5.62 -25.78
N LYS A 139 -28.23 5.02 -25.17
CA LYS A 139 -29.26 5.73 -24.41
C LYS A 139 -29.40 5.15 -23.00
N PRO A 140 -28.70 5.72 -22.00
CA PRO A 140 -28.85 5.35 -20.60
C PRO A 140 -30.25 5.68 -20.08
N ILE A 141 -30.84 4.75 -19.34
CA ILE A 141 -32.14 4.85 -18.67
C ILE A 141 -31.88 4.52 -17.21
N THR A 142 -31.97 5.51 -16.33
CA THR A 142 -31.58 5.33 -14.92
C THR A 142 -32.62 4.54 -14.13
N GLY A 143 -33.92 4.80 -14.34
CA GLY A 143 -34.96 4.37 -13.41
C GLY A 143 -34.87 5.11 -12.06
N PRO A 144 -35.57 4.64 -11.00
CA PRO A 144 -35.46 5.24 -9.67
C PRO A 144 -34.10 4.93 -9.04
N GLN A 145 -33.62 5.84 -8.18
CA GLN A 145 -32.51 5.55 -7.28
C GLN A 145 -33.02 4.73 -6.09
N TYR A 146 -32.28 3.69 -5.72
CA TYR A 146 -32.64 2.81 -4.61
C TYR A 146 -31.92 3.20 -3.33
N HIS A 147 -32.61 3.05 -2.20
CA HIS A 147 -32.05 3.24 -0.86
C HIS A 147 -31.96 1.90 -0.12
N ILE A 148 -31.01 1.76 0.80
CA ILE A 148 -30.83 0.55 1.59
C ILE A 148 -32.02 0.40 2.54
N GLY A 149 -32.82 -0.65 2.36
CA GLY A 149 -33.98 -0.94 3.21
C GLY A 149 -33.67 -1.97 4.29
N SER A 150 -32.89 -2.99 3.95
CA SER A 150 -32.49 -4.04 4.88
C SER A 150 -31.15 -4.63 4.47
N ILE A 151 -30.45 -5.21 5.45
CA ILE A 151 -29.17 -5.87 5.26
C ILE A 151 -29.27 -7.26 5.88
N GLU A 152 -29.02 -8.29 5.08
CA GLU A 152 -28.98 -9.68 5.47
C GLU A 152 -27.53 -10.18 5.42
N LEU A 153 -27.12 -10.86 6.50
CA LEU A 153 -25.85 -11.55 6.58
C LEU A 153 -26.12 -13.05 6.42
N ASP A 154 -25.61 -13.62 5.34
CA ASP A 154 -25.67 -15.06 5.11
C ASP A 154 -24.34 -15.71 5.51
N GLY A 155 -24.39 -16.95 5.98
CA GLY A 155 -23.22 -17.74 6.40
C GLY A 155 -22.66 -17.43 7.79
N VAL A 156 -23.22 -16.46 8.53
CA VAL A 156 -22.91 -16.19 9.95
C VAL A 156 -24.21 -16.06 10.74
N LYS A 157 -24.49 -16.98 11.66
CA LYS A 157 -25.70 -16.88 12.50
C LYS A 157 -25.41 -16.02 13.73
N HIS A 158 -26.44 -15.34 14.21
CA HIS A 158 -26.37 -14.59 15.47
C HIS A 158 -25.90 -15.46 16.65
N ALA A 159 -26.35 -16.71 16.71
CA ALA A 159 -25.95 -17.67 17.76
C ALA A 159 -24.46 -18.07 17.70
N ASP A 160 -23.83 -17.92 16.55
CA ASP A 160 -22.42 -18.25 16.33
C ASP A 160 -21.50 -17.07 16.70
N LEU A 161 -22.08 -15.89 16.92
CA LEU A 161 -21.40 -14.67 17.32
C LEU A 161 -21.55 -14.45 18.84
N ASP A 162 -20.53 -13.86 19.46
CA ASP A 162 -20.69 -13.38 20.83
C ASP A 162 -21.54 -12.11 20.89
N ASP A 163 -22.23 -11.90 22.03
CA ASP A 163 -23.20 -10.81 22.23
C ASP A 163 -22.66 -9.43 21.83
N ARG A 164 -21.37 -9.16 22.09
CA ARG A 164 -20.74 -7.88 21.75
C ARG A 164 -20.63 -7.72 20.23
N THR A 165 -20.10 -8.73 19.53
CA THR A 165 -19.99 -8.69 18.07
C THR A 165 -21.34 -8.55 17.41
N ALA A 166 -22.35 -9.26 17.92
CA ALA A 166 -23.70 -9.17 17.40
C ALA A 166 -24.32 -7.79 17.60
N SER A 167 -24.15 -7.18 18.78
CA SER A 167 -24.62 -5.82 19.08
C SER A 167 -23.88 -4.75 18.24
N ASP A 168 -22.57 -4.89 18.09
CA ASP A 168 -21.75 -3.96 17.31
C ASP A 168 -22.13 -4.01 15.82
N LEU A 169 -22.33 -5.22 15.28
CA LEU A 169 -22.83 -5.40 13.91
C LEU A 169 -24.21 -4.78 13.74
N ALA A 170 -25.16 -5.05 14.64
CA ALA A 170 -26.51 -4.47 14.55
C ALA A 170 -26.47 -2.94 14.52
N THR A 171 -25.68 -2.32 15.39
CA THR A 171 -25.52 -0.86 15.45
C THR A 171 -25.00 -0.29 14.13
N VAL A 172 -24.00 -0.94 13.55
CA VAL A 172 -23.33 -0.46 12.33
C VAL A 172 -24.20 -0.66 11.11
N LEU A 173 -24.86 -1.82 10.98
CA LEU A 173 -25.79 -2.10 9.88
C LEU A 173 -26.98 -1.14 9.89
N LEU A 174 -27.51 -0.78 11.06
CA LEU A 174 -28.58 0.22 11.17
C LEU A 174 -28.15 1.59 10.64
N ALA A 175 -26.88 1.98 10.80
CA ALA A 175 -26.37 3.27 10.31
C ALA A 175 -26.36 3.38 8.78
N PHE A 176 -26.37 2.27 8.05
CA PHE A 176 -26.44 2.25 6.58
C PHE A 176 -27.87 2.30 6.04
N THR A 177 -28.87 1.99 6.87
CA THR A 177 -30.28 1.99 6.43
C THR A 177 -30.71 3.40 6.02
N GLY A 178 -31.41 3.50 4.88
CA GLY A 178 -31.84 4.76 4.28
C GLY A 178 -30.80 5.46 3.40
N GLN A 179 -29.52 5.06 3.44
CA GLN A 179 -28.51 5.59 2.51
C GLN A 179 -28.77 5.08 1.09
N VAL A 180 -28.20 5.74 0.08
CA VAL A 180 -28.25 5.28 -1.31
C VAL A 180 -27.58 3.90 -1.41
N ALA A 181 -28.23 2.96 -2.11
CA ALA A 181 -27.70 1.62 -2.34
C ALA A 181 -26.63 1.62 -3.46
N SER A 182 -25.60 2.43 -3.29
CA SER A 182 -24.45 2.52 -4.20
C SER A 182 -23.51 1.32 -4.03
N SER A 183 -22.73 0.99 -5.06
CA SER A 183 -21.71 -0.06 -4.93
C SER A 183 -20.68 0.26 -3.84
N GLU A 184 -20.39 1.55 -3.62
CA GLU A 184 -19.51 2.00 -2.53
C GLU A 184 -20.12 1.70 -1.15
N ALA A 185 -21.41 1.99 -0.96
CA ALA A 185 -22.10 1.69 0.30
C ALA A 185 -22.12 0.17 0.56
N VAL A 186 -22.44 -0.64 -0.47
CA VAL A 186 -22.41 -2.11 -0.36
C VAL A 186 -21.03 -2.63 -0.01
N GLN A 187 -19.97 -2.11 -0.65
CA GLN A 187 -18.59 -2.49 -0.34
C GLN A 187 -18.23 -2.12 1.11
N LYS A 188 -18.60 -0.90 1.55
CA LYS A 188 -18.32 -0.44 2.91
C LYS A 188 -19.04 -1.29 3.97
N ILE A 189 -20.29 -1.70 3.70
CA ILE A 189 -21.02 -2.65 4.56
C ILE A 189 -20.25 -3.96 4.64
N ALA A 190 -19.83 -4.52 3.50
CA ALA A 190 -19.08 -5.78 3.46
C ALA A 190 -17.76 -5.69 4.26
N ASP A 191 -17.03 -4.58 4.12
CA ASP A 191 -15.79 -4.30 4.85
C ASP A 191 -16.03 -4.16 6.37
N ASP A 192 -17.08 -3.45 6.76
CA ASP A 192 -17.46 -3.27 8.17
C ASP A 192 -17.92 -4.57 8.83
N VAL A 193 -18.66 -5.40 8.10
CA VAL A 193 -19.09 -6.74 8.54
C VAL A 193 -17.87 -7.62 8.75
N ILE A 194 -17.02 -7.74 7.73
CA ILE A 194 -15.90 -8.68 7.79
C ILE A 194 -14.85 -8.27 8.82
N TYR A 195 -14.64 -6.97 9.02
CA TYR A 195 -13.76 -6.46 10.06
C TYR A 195 -14.19 -6.93 11.46
N ARG A 196 -15.49 -6.84 11.77
CA ARG A 196 -16.05 -7.23 13.08
C ARG A 196 -16.10 -8.72 13.29
N VAL A 197 -16.50 -9.48 12.26
CA VAL A 197 -16.49 -10.94 12.30
C VAL A 197 -15.06 -11.46 12.50
N ARG A 198 -14.08 -10.90 11.78
CA ARG A 198 -12.68 -11.26 11.93
C ARG A 198 -12.10 -10.89 13.26
N ALA A 199 -12.54 -9.80 13.90
CA ALA A 199 -11.96 -9.26 15.13
C ALA A 199 -11.85 -10.30 16.28
N ARG A 200 -12.63 -11.39 16.23
CA ARG A 200 -12.70 -12.42 17.27
C ARG A 200 -12.54 -13.83 16.72
N THR A 201 -13.38 -14.76 17.17
CA THR A 201 -13.29 -16.22 16.95
C THR A 201 -13.13 -16.60 15.48
N TYR A 202 -13.69 -15.83 14.54
CA TYR A 202 -13.61 -16.12 13.10
C TYR A 202 -12.49 -15.32 12.40
N GLY A 203 -11.26 -15.42 12.92
CA GLY A 203 -10.11 -14.65 12.44
C GLY A 203 -9.79 -14.81 10.95
N LEU A 204 -10.25 -15.89 10.31
CA LEU A 204 -10.04 -16.20 8.90
C LEU A 204 -11.28 -15.99 8.01
N ALA A 205 -12.38 -15.43 8.55
CA ALA A 205 -13.61 -15.22 7.79
C ALA A 205 -13.33 -14.45 6.49
N ARG A 206 -14.19 -14.58 5.47
CA ARG A 206 -14.10 -13.78 4.24
C ARG A 206 -15.48 -13.51 3.65
N VAL A 207 -15.61 -12.40 2.94
CA VAL A 207 -16.80 -12.13 2.13
C VAL A 207 -16.71 -12.99 0.86
N VAL A 208 -17.74 -13.81 0.63
CA VAL A 208 -17.88 -14.62 -0.59
C VAL A 208 -18.54 -13.78 -1.69
N ARG A 209 -19.59 -13.04 -1.31
CA ARG A 209 -20.39 -12.24 -2.23
C ARG A 209 -21.03 -11.07 -1.49
N SER A 210 -21.16 -9.94 -2.19
CA SER A 210 -21.98 -8.81 -1.75
C SER A 210 -22.85 -8.36 -2.92
N GLN A 211 -24.14 -8.14 -2.68
CA GLN A 211 -25.06 -7.70 -3.72
C GLN A 211 -26.22 -6.87 -3.17
N ALA A 212 -26.74 -5.98 -4.02
CA ALA A 212 -27.96 -5.24 -3.77
C ALA A 212 -29.09 -5.81 -4.63
N VAL A 213 -30.14 -6.30 -4.00
CA VAL A 213 -31.35 -6.79 -4.67
C VAL A 213 -32.41 -5.68 -4.63
N PRO A 214 -32.76 -5.06 -5.77
CA PRO A 214 -33.77 -4.00 -5.78
C PRO A 214 -35.18 -4.56 -5.58
N ASP A 215 -35.99 -3.86 -4.78
CA ASP A 215 -37.45 -4.00 -4.71
C ASP A 215 -38.11 -2.79 -5.41
N PRO A 216 -38.61 -2.97 -6.65
CA PRO A 216 -39.19 -1.88 -7.43
C PRO A 216 -40.44 -1.26 -6.80
N SER A 217 -41.15 -1.98 -5.91
CA SER A 217 -42.39 -1.51 -5.31
C SER A 217 -42.16 -0.45 -4.23
N THR A 218 -41.07 -0.60 -3.47
CA THR A 218 -40.71 0.27 -2.34
C THR A 218 -39.57 1.24 -2.66
N ARG A 219 -38.87 1.05 -3.79
CA ARG A 219 -37.60 1.75 -4.12
C ARG A 219 -36.51 1.50 -3.08
N LEU A 220 -36.61 0.38 -2.36
CA LEU A 220 -35.61 -0.08 -1.41
C LEU A 220 -34.78 -1.20 -2.02
N ALA A 221 -33.54 -1.31 -1.59
CA ALA A 221 -32.66 -2.42 -1.89
C ALA A 221 -32.49 -3.29 -0.64
N HIS A 222 -32.57 -4.58 -0.84
CA HIS A 222 -32.19 -5.59 0.13
C HIS A 222 -30.73 -5.99 -0.13
N ILE A 223 -29.86 -5.68 0.82
CA ILE A 223 -28.42 -5.95 0.70
C ILE A 223 -28.14 -7.32 1.28
N ILE A 224 -27.52 -8.20 0.50
CA ILE A 224 -27.12 -9.54 0.93
C ILE A 224 -25.59 -9.59 0.96
N ILE A 225 -25.04 -9.87 2.14
CA ILE A 225 -23.60 -10.09 2.34
C ILE A 225 -23.41 -11.57 2.73
N GLU A 226 -22.85 -12.35 1.82
CA GLU A 226 -22.51 -13.74 2.04
C GLU A 226 -21.11 -13.83 2.65
N VAL A 227 -21.01 -14.36 3.86
CA VAL A 227 -19.77 -14.48 4.63
C VAL A 227 -19.45 -15.95 4.84
N ASP A 228 -18.27 -16.36 4.40
CA ASP A 228 -17.67 -17.63 4.83
C ASP A 228 -16.89 -17.35 6.12
N ALA A 229 -17.50 -17.66 7.26
CA ALA A 229 -16.89 -17.48 8.58
C ALA A 229 -15.61 -18.33 8.75
N GLY A 230 -15.53 -19.46 8.04
CA GLY A 230 -14.55 -20.50 8.29
C GLY A 230 -14.70 -21.14 9.68
N PRO A 231 -13.77 -22.03 10.04
CA PRO A 231 -13.73 -22.63 11.38
C PRO A 231 -13.39 -21.59 12.46
N ALA A 232 -13.97 -21.78 13.65
CA ALA A 232 -13.62 -21.03 14.85
C ALA A 232 -12.13 -21.24 15.18
N ALA A 233 -11.38 -20.15 15.26
CA ALA A 233 -9.95 -20.16 15.55
C ALA A 233 -9.68 -20.03 17.05
N THR A 234 -8.65 -20.73 17.50
CA THR A 234 -8.06 -20.53 18.83
C THR A 234 -6.61 -20.08 18.71
N PHE A 235 -6.06 -19.48 19.77
CA PHE A 235 -4.64 -19.13 19.81
C PHE A 235 -3.78 -20.37 19.81
N GLY A 236 -2.82 -20.45 18.89
CA GLY A 236 -1.82 -21.51 18.85
C GLY A 236 -0.53 -21.14 19.58
N GLY A 237 0.51 -21.95 19.32
CA GLY A 237 1.86 -21.67 19.80
C GLY A 237 2.42 -20.34 19.26
N VAL A 238 3.40 -19.79 19.96
CA VAL A 238 4.11 -18.57 19.54
C VAL A 238 5.52 -18.92 19.10
N VAL A 239 5.87 -18.53 17.87
CA VAL A 239 7.19 -18.71 17.28
C VAL A 239 7.90 -17.36 17.25
N PHE A 240 8.98 -17.24 18.02
CA PHE A 240 9.81 -16.04 18.02
C PHE A 240 10.97 -16.15 17.04
N ARG A 241 11.22 -15.09 16.28
CA ARG A 241 12.40 -14.94 15.40
C ARG A 241 13.11 -13.62 15.66
N GLY A 242 14.44 -13.64 15.56
CA GLY A 242 15.30 -12.46 15.77
C GLY A 242 15.72 -12.21 17.22
N LEU A 243 15.38 -13.13 18.14
CA LEU A 243 15.92 -13.16 19.49
C LEU A 243 17.41 -13.54 19.47
N ARG A 244 18.21 -12.84 20.26
CA ARG A 244 19.66 -13.12 20.44
C ARG A 244 20.02 -13.23 21.91
N ARG A 245 19.50 -12.34 22.76
CA ARG A 245 19.79 -12.29 24.21
C ARG A 245 18.54 -12.47 25.06
N VAL A 246 17.36 -12.10 24.55
CA VAL A 246 16.10 -12.22 25.29
C VAL A 246 15.52 -13.62 25.10
N SER A 247 15.11 -14.26 26.20
CA SER A 247 14.48 -15.59 26.15
C SER A 247 13.04 -15.48 25.63
N GLY A 248 12.63 -16.39 24.74
CA GLY A 248 11.24 -16.43 24.24
C GLY A 248 10.23 -16.79 25.33
N ALA A 249 10.63 -17.64 26.30
CA ALA A 249 9.77 -18.03 27.43
C ALA A 249 9.39 -16.81 28.29
N SER A 250 10.33 -15.91 28.59
CA SER A 250 10.04 -14.69 29.34
C SER A 250 9.13 -13.72 28.57
N LEU A 251 9.12 -13.79 27.24
CA LEU A 251 8.21 -12.99 26.41
C LEU A 251 6.80 -13.55 26.36
N LEU A 252 6.61 -14.85 26.60
CA LEU A 252 5.29 -15.46 26.70
C LEU A 252 4.54 -15.03 27.97
N GLU A 253 5.25 -14.67 29.03
CA GLU A 253 4.64 -14.23 30.30
C GLU A 253 3.83 -12.94 30.16
N VAL A 254 4.13 -12.11 29.16
CA VAL A 254 3.38 -10.86 28.87
C VAL A 254 2.25 -11.07 27.86
N ALA A 255 2.00 -12.30 27.40
CA ALA A 255 0.90 -12.60 26.49
C ALA A 255 -0.45 -12.51 27.23
N PRO A 256 -1.43 -11.73 26.73
CA PRO A 256 -2.76 -11.59 27.32
C PRO A 256 -3.70 -12.74 26.94
N PHE A 257 -3.17 -13.84 26.41
CA PHE A 257 -3.91 -15.00 25.93
C PHE A 257 -3.19 -16.30 26.29
N ARG A 258 -3.90 -17.43 26.16
CA ARG A 258 -3.35 -18.78 26.34
C ARG A 258 -3.58 -19.62 25.09
N VAL A 259 -2.72 -20.60 24.86
CA VAL A 259 -2.91 -21.60 23.80
C VAL A 259 -4.25 -22.32 24.01
N GLY A 260 -5.01 -22.51 22.93
CA GLY A 260 -6.36 -23.09 22.92
C GLY A 260 -7.48 -22.13 23.33
N GLN A 261 -7.16 -20.90 23.77
CA GLN A 261 -8.19 -19.88 24.02
C GLN A 261 -8.76 -19.37 22.70
N ALA A 262 -10.05 -19.01 22.66
CA ALA A 262 -10.68 -18.36 21.50
C ALA A 262 -9.86 -17.16 21.01
N PHE A 263 -9.67 -17.10 19.69
CA PHE A 263 -8.85 -16.10 19.04
C PHE A 263 -9.48 -14.69 19.14
N ASP A 264 -8.65 -13.68 19.31
CA ASP A 264 -9.06 -12.28 19.47
C ASP A 264 -7.95 -11.33 18.99
N TRP A 265 -8.19 -10.57 17.93
CA TRP A 265 -7.19 -9.64 17.39
C TRP A 265 -6.80 -8.55 18.38
N ALA A 266 -7.72 -8.13 19.27
CA ALA A 266 -7.42 -7.12 20.27
C ALA A 266 -6.37 -7.63 21.28
N LYS A 267 -6.44 -8.92 21.64
CA LYS A 267 -5.40 -9.55 22.48
C LYS A 267 -4.07 -9.69 21.74
N LEU A 268 -4.09 -9.95 20.44
CA LEU A 268 -2.87 -10.01 19.63
C LEU A 268 -2.19 -8.63 19.53
N GLU A 269 -2.96 -7.56 19.33
CA GLU A 269 -2.42 -6.19 19.31
C GLU A 269 -1.94 -5.74 20.69
N LEU A 270 -2.65 -6.14 21.76
CA LEU A 270 -2.19 -5.91 23.13
C LEU A 270 -0.88 -6.64 23.40
N PHE A 271 -0.72 -7.88 22.91
CA PHE A 271 0.55 -8.59 23.01
C PHE A 271 1.68 -7.86 22.28
N ALA A 272 1.45 -7.42 21.04
CA ALA A 272 2.41 -6.62 20.29
C ALA A 272 2.80 -5.33 21.05
N SER A 273 1.83 -4.68 21.66
CA SER A 273 2.02 -3.46 22.47
C SER A 273 2.83 -3.74 23.75
N ASN A 274 2.53 -4.82 24.46
CA ASN A 274 3.29 -5.26 25.64
C ASN A 274 4.75 -5.53 25.27
N LEU A 275 5.01 -6.21 24.15
CA LEU A 275 6.38 -6.47 23.67
C LEU A 275 7.14 -5.17 23.35
N ARG A 276 6.49 -4.19 22.72
CA ARG A 276 7.09 -2.86 22.46
C ARG A 276 7.37 -2.11 23.77
N ALA A 277 6.46 -2.19 24.73
CA ALA A 277 6.58 -1.51 26.02
C ALA A 277 7.77 -2.01 26.87
N LEU A 278 8.28 -3.22 26.62
CA LEU A 278 9.49 -3.72 27.28
C LEU A 278 10.75 -2.90 26.97
N GLY A 279 10.77 -2.10 25.89
CA GLY A 279 11.92 -1.27 25.53
C GLY A 279 13.18 -2.05 25.10
N LYS A 280 13.08 -3.37 24.93
CA LYS A 280 14.19 -4.26 24.55
C LYS A 280 14.38 -4.42 23.04
N PHE A 281 13.40 -3.97 22.25
CA PHE A 281 13.36 -4.16 20.80
C PHE A 281 13.22 -2.83 20.07
N SER A 282 13.94 -2.68 18.97
CA SER A 282 13.81 -1.56 18.03
C SER A 282 12.67 -1.78 17.04
N GLN A 283 12.29 -3.05 16.82
CA GLN A 283 11.20 -3.42 15.94
C GLN A 283 10.48 -4.66 16.49
N VAL A 284 9.15 -4.63 16.45
CA VAL A 284 8.27 -5.76 16.81
C VAL A 284 7.22 -5.90 15.72
N ARG A 285 7.13 -7.09 15.11
CA ARG A 285 6.07 -7.46 14.17
C ARG A 285 5.42 -8.76 14.64
N VAL A 286 4.11 -8.74 14.81
CA VAL A 286 3.31 -9.90 15.19
C VAL A 286 2.36 -10.23 14.03
N ALA A 287 2.30 -11.51 13.66
CA ALA A 287 1.43 -12.01 12.60
C ALA A 287 0.90 -13.39 12.97
N THR A 288 -0.11 -13.89 12.26
CA THR A 288 -0.62 -15.26 12.39
C THR A 288 -0.45 -16.02 11.08
N ASP A 289 -0.58 -17.34 11.14
CA ASP A 289 -0.72 -18.15 9.93
C ASP A 289 -2.02 -17.81 9.17
N LYS A 290 -2.03 -18.17 7.89
CA LYS A 290 -3.17 -17.96 6.98
C LYS A 290 -4.19 -19.10 7.01
N ALA A 291 -3.89 -20.17 7.73
CA ALA A 291 -4.72 -21.35 7.88
C ALA A 291 -4.63 -21.84 9.33
N LEU A 292 -5.68 -22.52 9.78
CA LEU A 292 -5.63 -23.23 11.05
C LEU A 292 -4.77 -24.50 10.91
N ASP A 293 -4.13 -24.90 12.00
CA ASP A 293 -3.52 -26.22 12.11
C ASP A 293 -4.56 -27.33 12.33
N THR A 294 -4.10 -28.57 12.53
CA THR A 294 -4.97 -29.73 12.75
C THR A 294 -5.83 -29.62 14.00
N ASP A 295 -5.45 -28.78 14.96
CA ASP A 295 -6.13 -28.59 16.24
C ASP A 295 -7.04 -27.35 16.23
N GLY A 296 -7.20 -26.68 15.07
CA GLY A 296 -8.01 -25.47 14.94
C GLY A 296 -7.33 -24.23 15.52
N GLN A 297 -6.01 -24.22 15.62
CA GLN A 297 -5.23 -23.13 16.22
C GLN A 297 -4.53 -22.28 15.15
N LEU A 298 -4.43 -20.98 15.45
CA LEU A 298 -3.62 -20.02 14.70
C LEU A 298 -2.26 -19.83 15.39
N THR A 299 -1.20 -20.36 14.79
CA THR A 299 0.16 -20.11 15.25
C THR A 299 0.53 -18.64 15.07
N ILE A 300 1.15 -18.06 16.09
CA ILE A 300 1.54 -16.65 16.14
C ILE A 300 3.02 -16.53 15.83
N HIS A 301 3.38 -15.71 14.85
CA HIS A 301 4.75 -15.42 14.47
C HIS A 301 5.15 -14.05 14.99
N VAL A 302 6.16 -14.01 15.85
CA VAL A 302 6.70 -12.79 16.43
C VAL A 302 8.11 -12.56 15.89
N ASN A 303 8.25 -11.58 15.01
CA ASN A 303 9.54 -11.15 14.47
C ASN A 303 10.00 -9.90 15.23
N VAL A 304 11.13 -9.99 15.92
CA VAL A 304 11.70 -8.88 16.67
C VAL A 304 13.11 -8.52 16.19
N MET A 305 13.50 -7.28 16.43
CA MET A 305 14.88 -6.81 16.32
C MET A 305 15.29 -6.22 17.66
N GLU A 306 16.23 -6.86 18.37
CA GLU A 306 16.71 -6.37 19.66
C GLU A 306 17.47 -5.04 19.53
N ASN A 307 17.37 -4.20 20.57
CA ASN A 307 18.13 -2.96 20.64
C ASN A 307 19.64 -3.24 20.72
N PRO A 308 20.48 -2.43 20.05
CA PRO A 308 21.92 -2.55 20.20
C PRO A 308 22.32 -2.32 21.67
N ILE A 309 23.47 -2.85 22.07
CA ILE A 309 24.01 -2.59 23.40
C ILE A 309 24.25 -1.08 23.50
N ASN A 310 23.72 -0.43 24.53
CA ASN A 310 24.02 0.96 24.84
C ASN A 310 25.49 1.07 25.29
N SER A 311 26.41 1.14 24.34
CA SER A 311 27.83 1.40 24.57
C SER A 311 28.11 2.84 25.01
N GLY A 312 27.10 3.72 25.01
CA GLY A 312 27.21 5.14 25.39
C GLY A 312 27.67 5.39 26.84
N GLU A 313 27.50 4.43 27.74
CA GLU A 313 28.06 4.53 29.10
C GLU A 313 29.55 4.22 29.17
N LEU A 314 30.09 3.47 28.21
CA LEU A 314 31.54 3.18 28.13
C LEU A 314 32.34 4.41 27.71
N THR A 315 31.76 5.31 26.91
CA THR A 315 32.43 6.52 26.41
C THR A 315 32.52 7.65 27.44
N ARG A 316 31.50 7.84 28.29
CA ARG A 316 31.53 8.89 29.33
C ARG A 316 32.55 8.57 30.42
N THR A 317 32.64 7.29 30.81
CA THR A 317 33.63 6.80 31.75
C THR A 317 35.02 6.76 31.12
N GLY A 318 35.10 6.44 29.83
CA GLY A 318 36.32 6.44 29.00
C GLY A 318 37.06 7.79 28.95
N MET A 319 36.31 8.88 28.76
CA MET A 319 36.85 10.22 28.47
C MET A 319 37.67 10.82 29.61
N LEU A 320 37.28 10.63 30.87
CA LEU A 320 38.05 11.12 32.03
C LEU A 320 39.44 10.48 32.10
N GLY A 321 39.53 9.17 31.84
CA GLY A 321 40.82 8.47 31.80
C GLY A 321 41.74 8.96 30.66
N ALA A 322 41.16 9.27 29.50
CA ALA A 322 41.91 9.81 28.35
C ALA A 322 42.44 11.23 28.62
N ILE A 323 41.64 12.08 29.27
CA ILE A 323 42.06 13.44 29.67
C ILE A 323 43.22 13.36 30.68
N ILE A 324 43.13 12.51 31.70
CA ILE A 324 44.21 12.33 32.69
C ILE A 324 45.48 11.80 32.02
N ALA A 325 45.37 10.84 31.09
CA ALA A 325 46.50 10.32 30.32
C ALA A 325 47.19 11.42 29.51
N ALA A 326 46.42 12.24 28.79
CA ALA A 326 46.95 13.34 27.99
C ALA A 326 47.69 14.36 28.86
N VAL A 327 47.12 14.75 30.01
CA VAL A 327 47.77 15.66 30.96
C VAL A 327 49.08 15.07 31.49
N ALA A 328 49.11 13.78 31.85
CA ALA A 328 50.32 13.11 32.31
C ALA A 328 51.43 13.12 31.24
N ILE A 329 51.09 12.78 30.00
CA ILE A 329 52.02 12.79 28.86
C ILE A 329 52.53 14.20 28.59
N SER A 330 51.65 15.21 28.61
CA SER A 330 52.02 16.61 28.41
C SER A 330 52.96 17.13 29.50
N VAL A 331 52.71 16.83 30.77
CA VAL A 331 53.57 17.25 31.89
C VAL A 331 54.96 16.63 31.80
N VAL A 332 55.03 15.33 31.47
CA VAL A 332 56.31 14.63 31.27
C VAL A 332 57.04 15.17 30.03
N GLY A 333 56.33 15.41 28.93
CA GLY A 333 56.89 15.99 27.71
C GLY A 333 57.45 17.39 27.91
N LEU A 334 56.70 18.29 28.57
CA LEU A 334 57.17 19.65 28.89
C LEU A 334 58.41 19.64 29.80
N ARG A 335 58.48 18.69 30.75
CA ARG A 335 59.69 18.51 31.58
C ARG A 335 60.90 18.16 30.72
N GLN A 336 60.78 17.15 29.84
CA GLN A 336 61.89 16.69 28.99
C GLN A 336 62.34 17.79 28.03
N PHE A 337 61.40 18.52 27.43
CA PHE A 337 61.71 19.67 26.58
C PHE A 337 62.42 20.79 27.34
N GLY A 338 61.96 21.11 28.55
CA GLY A 338 62.60 22.12 29.40
C GLY A 338 64.05 21.76 29.77
N VAL A 339 64.34 20.48 29.98
CA VAL A 339 65.72 19.99 30.19
C VAL A 339 66.54 20.09 28.91
N ALA A 340 65.99 19.69 27.77
CA ALA A 340 66.70 19.67 26.49
C ALA A 340 67.10 21.07 25.98
N VAL A 341 66.27 22.09 26.25
CA VAL A 341 66.51 23.47 25.78
C VAL A 341 67.23 24.33 26.84
N GLY A 342 67.62 23.75 27.98
CA GLY A 342 68.31 24.49 29.04
C GLY A 342 67.44 25.55 29.73
N ALA A 343 66.13 25.27 29.88
CA ALA A 343 65.19 26.19 30.51
C ALA A 343 65.56 26.48 31.98
N GLN A 344 65.06 27.60 32.51
CA GLN A 344 65.33 28.02 33.89
C GLN A 344 65.07 26.90 34.92
N ALA A 345 66.00 26.72 35.86
CA ALA A 345 65.93 25.65 36.86
C ALA A 345 64.63 25.63 37.70
N ARG A 346 63.95 26.77 37.81
CA ARG A 346 62.63 26.88 38.48
C ARG A 346 61.53 26.15 37.71
N PHE A 347 61.52 26.26 36.37
CA PHE A 347 60.53 25.60 35.51
C PHE A 347 60.67 24.08 35.55
N VAL A 348 61.90 23.57 35.41
CA VAL A 348 62.18 22.12 35.44
C VAL A 348 61.82 21.52 36.81
N ARG A 349 62.11 22.22 37.91
CA ARG A 349 61.71 21.78 39.26
C ARG A 349 60.20 21.72 39.43
N LEU A 350 59.47 22.74 38.96
CA LEU A 350 58.02 22.78 39.04
C LEU A 350 57.36 21.63 38.26
N MET A 351 57.81 21.39 37.02
CA MET A 351 57.30 20.27 36.20
C MET A 351 57.67 18.90 36.77
N THR A 352 58.82 18.79 37.43
CA THR A 352 59.22 17.56 38.13
C THR A 352 58.32 17.29 39.33
N ALA A 353 58.00 18.31 40.14
CA ALA A 353 57.06 18.19 41.24
C ALA A 353 55.64 17.83 40.74
N LEU A 354 55.20 18.42 39.63
CA LEU A 354 53.90 18.13 39.03
C LEU A 354 53.84 16.68 38.49
N ALA A 355 54.91 16.18 37.87
CA ALA A 355 55.00 14.80 37.41
C ALA A 355 54.87 13.79 38.57
N TRP A 356 55.46 14.09 39.73
CA TRP A 356 55.32 13.27 40.94
C TRP A 356 53.88 13.20 41.48
N ILE A 357 53.00 14.11 41.07
CA ILE A 357 51.58 14.08 41.47
C ILE A 357 50.73 13.42 40.38
N VAL A 358 50.92 13.82 39.13
CA VAL A 358 50.04 13.41 38.03
C VAL A 358 50.27 11.95 37.62
N VAL A 359 51.52 11.47 37.63
CA VAL A 359 51.86 10.10 37.19
C VAL A 359 51.29 9.04 38.15
N PRO A 360 51.42 9.17 39.48
CA PRO A 360 50.79 8.21 40.41
C PRO A 360 49.27 8.22 40.36
N VAL A 361 48.66 9.39 40.20
CA VAL A 361 47.19 9.52 40.06
C VAL A 361 46.71 8.80 38.80
N PHE A 362 47.41 8.99 37.68
CA PHE A 362 47.12 8.25 36.44
C PHE A 362 47.26 6.74 36.64
N PHE A 363 48.34 6.29 37.29
CA PHE A 363 48.59 4.87 37.53
C PHE A 363 47.52 4.25 38.44
N ALA A 364 47.13 4.94 39.51
CA ALA A 364 46.08 4.49 40.41
C ALA A 364 44.73 4.33 39.68
N VAL A 365 44.36 5.31 38.84
CA VAL A 365 43.13 5.26 38.02
C VAL A 365 43.20 4.13 36.98
N ALA A 366 44.36 3.90 36.37
CA ALA A 366 44.56 2.81 35.40
C ALA A 366 44.43 1.43 36.07
N VAL A 367 45.04 1.24 37.24
CA VAL A 367 44.97 0.00 38.02
C VAL A 367 43.53 -0.28 38.47
N LEU A 368 42.84 0.72 39.03
CA LEU A 368 41.42 0.61 39.40
C LEU A 368 40.55 0.18 38.22
N ARG A 369 40.85 0.67 37.01
CA ARG A 369 40.14 0.24 35.80
C ARG A 369 40.41 -1.21 35.42
N VAL A 370 41.66 -1.66 35.45
CA VAL A 370 42.02 -3.06 35.15
C VAL A 370 41.29 -4.00 36.12
N PHE A 371 41.24 -3.64 37.41
CA PHE A 371 40.46 -4.39 38.40
C PHE A 371 38.95 -4.36 38.11
N SER A 372 38.36 -3.20 37.78
CA SER A 372 36.94 -3.14 37.43
C SER A 372 36.57 -3.96 36.18
N PHE A 373 37.50 -4.05 35.22
CA PHE A 373 37.31 -4.84 34.01
C PHE A 373 37.41 -6.35 34.28
N LEU A 374 38.36 -6.76 35.13
CA LEU A 374 38.50 -8.15 35.55
C LEU A 374 37.37 -8.62 36.48
N ALA A 375 36.78 -7.72 37.26
CA ALA A 375 35.69 -8.02 38.19
C ALA A 375 34.27 -7.94 37.55
N GLY A 376 34.14 -7.31 36.38
CA GLY A 376 32.87 -7.10 35.68
C GLY A 376 32.69 -7.92 34.39
N GLY A 377 33.54 -8.94 34.18
CA GLY A 377 33.52 -9.85 33.02
C GLY A 377 32.83 -11.17 33.31
#